data_AF-A0A5N8WA72-F1
#
_entry.id   AF-A0A5N8WA72-F1
#
_cell.length_a   1.000
_cell.length_b   1.000
_cell.length_c   1.000
_cell.angle_alpha   90.00
_cell.angle_beta   90.00
_cell.angle_gamma   90.00
#
_symmetry.space_group_name_H-M   'P 1'
#
loop_
_entity.id
_entity.type
_entity.pdbx_description
1 polymer ?
#
loop_
_entity_poly.entity_id
_entity_poly.type
_entity_poly.pdbx_seq_one_letter_code
_entity_poly.pdbx_strand_id
1 'polypeptide(L)'
;MKVTLQGENTEYSGPCPPPDGEAPAFTATFTVGRVPVDVQYRWVSKSGNVSDPGWKTLSFPSGGGKTKQDSVTATTESEEGTFQGEIGIEVRGPVETESNSVAFSVTCEEEDPTDGASSPTDPADEPGDSALAPGGPGLRPRS
;
A
#
# COMPACT_ATOMS: atom_id res chain seq x y z
N MET A 1 -17.53 -15.09 23.71
CA MET A 1 -17.15 -14.32 22.51
C MET A 1 -16.24 -15.23 21.70
N LYS A 2 -16.30 -15.20 20.36
CA LYS A 2 -15.28 -15.85 19.52
C LYS A 2 -14.90 -14.88 18.41
N VAL A 3 -13.60 -14.76 18.16
CA VAL A 3 -13.05 -14.06 16.99
C VAL A 3 -12.12 -15.04 16.28
N THR A 4 -12.19 -15.10 14.96
CA THR A 4 -11.27 -15.86 14.12
C THR A 4 -10.82 -14.99 12.97
N LEU A 5 -9.53 -15.04 12.66
CA LEU A 5 -8.92 -14.26 11.59
C LEU A 5 -8.47 -15.19 10.46
N GLN A 6 -8.77 -14.79 9.23
CA GLN A 6 -8.31 -15.44 8.00
C GLN A 6 -7.56 -14.40 7.17
N GLY A 7 -6.52 -14.83 6.46
CA GLY A 7 -5.80 -14.01 5.49
C GLY A 7 -5.91 -14.61 4.09
N GLU A 8 -5.88 -13.74 3.09
CA GLU A 8 -5.91 -14.03 1.66
C GLU A 8 -4.78 -13.23 1.01
N ASN A 9 -4.10 -13.80 0.00
CA ASN A 9 -2.92 -13.20 -0.64
C ASN A 9 -1.84 -12.76 0.36
N THR A 10 -1.59 -13.57 1.40
CA THR A 10 -0.63 -13.26 2.48
C THR A 10 0.83 -13.21 2.02
N GLU A 11 1.13 -13.57 0.78
CA GLU A 11 2.45 -13.51 0.17
C GLU A 11 2.31 -12.79 -1.18
N TYR A 12 2.89 -11.60 -1.29
CA TYR A 12 2.94 -10.80 -2.52
C TYR A 12 4.38 -10.59 -2.97
N SER A 13 4.62 -10.64 -4.28
CA SER A 13 5.86 -10.21 -4.94
C SER A 13 5.48 -9.52 -6.25
N GLY A 14 5.97 -8.29 -6.45
CA GLY A 14 5.69 -7.52 -7.65
C GLY A 14 5.88 -6.01 -7.44
N PRO A 15 5.42 -5.16 -8.38
CA PRO A 15 5.52 -3.71 -8.26
C PRO A 15 4.68 -3.18 -7.09
N CYS A 16 5.12 -2.09 -6.46
CA CYS A 16 4.41 -1.45 -5.37
C CYS A 16 3.85 -0.06 -5.76
N PRO A 17 2.64 0.32 -5.31
CA PRO A 17 1.74 -0.44 -4.43
C PRO A 17 1.09 -1.66 -5.14
N PRO A 18 0.83 -2.77 -4.41
CA PRO A 18 0.18 -3.94 -5.00
C PRO A 18 -1.21 -3.61 -5.58
N PRO A 19 -1.64 -4.24 -6.69
CA PRO A 19 -2.95 -4.02 -7.27
C PRO A 19 -4.13 -4.34 -6.32
N ASP A 20 -5.28 -3.74 -6.61
CA ASP A 20 -6.54 -4.03 -5.92
C ASP A 20 -6.88 -5.52 -5.97
N GLY A 21 -6.89 -6.17 -4.80
CA GLY A 21 -7.17 -7.60 -4.68
C GLY A 21 -5.94 -8.50 -4.73
N GLU A 22 -4.73 -7.98 -4.98
CA GLU A 22 -3.46 -8.72 -4.89
C GLU A 22 -2.69 -8.42 -3.59
N ALA A 23 -2.95 -7.26 -2.97
CA ALA A 23 -2.46 -6.94 -1.63
C ALA A 23 -2.99 -7.94 -0.56
N PRO A 24 -2.21 -8.25 0.51
CA PRO A 24 -2.65 -9.12 1.59
C PRO A 24 -3.93 -8.60 2.27
N ALA A 25 -5.00 -9.38 2.18
CA ALA A 25 -6.30 -9.06 2.77
C ALA A 25 -6.58 -9.94 3.99
N PHE A 26 -7.24 -9.38 5.00
CA PHE A 26 -7.55 -10.06 6.25
C PHE A 26 -9.02 -9.89 6.60
N THR A 27 -9.71 -10.98 6.92
CA THR A 27 -11.13 -10.97 7.30
C THR A 27 -11.32 -11.54 8.70
N ALA A 28 -11.69 -10.66 9.63
CA ALA A 28 -12.02 -11.00 11.01
C ALA A 28 -13.50 -11.39 11.11
N THR A 29 -13.79 -12.57 11.66
CA THR A 29 -15.16 -13.05 11.90
C THR A 29 -15.48 -13.05 13.39
N PHE A 30 -16.41 -12.19 13.80
CA PHE A 30 -16.85 -11.99 15.17
C PHE A 30 -18.15 -12.75 15.44
N THR A 31 -18.19 -13.57 16.48
CA THR A 31 -19.42 -14.27 16.93
C THR A 31 -19.73 -13.98 18.40
N VAL A 32 -20.89 -13.36 18.63
CA VAL A 32 -21.38 -12.98 19.96
C VAL A 32 -22.33 -14.03 20.54
N GLY A 33 -22.36 -14.17 21.87
CA GLY A 33 -23.26 -15.13 22.53
C GLY A 33 -24.73 -14.67 22.55
N ARG A 34 -24.96 -13.36 22.63
CA ARG A 34 -26.28 -12.71 22.74
C ARG A 34 -26.33 -11.41 21.94
N VAL A 35 -27.54 -10.97 21.62
CA VAL A 35 -27.85 -9.64 21.08
C VAL A 35 -28.96 -9.01 21.93
N PRO A 36 -29.04 -7.68 22.07
CA PRO A 36 -28.11 -6.69 21.52
C PRO A 36 -26.77 -6.65 22.28
N VAL A 37 -25.69 -6.31 21.58
CA VAL A 37 -24.38 -6.00 22.19
C VAL A 37 -23.48 -5.22 21.23
N ASP A 38 -22.63 -4.35 21.76
CA ASP A 38 -21.56 -3.70 21.02
C ASP A 38 -20.22 -4.36 21.32
N VAL A 39 -19.45 -4.66 20.28
CA VAL A 39 -18.09 -5.21 20.38
C VAL A 39 -17.09 -4.10 20.12
N GLN A 40 -16.15 -3.88 21.04
CA GLN A 40 -15.06 -2.92 20.88
C GLN A 40 -13.78 -3.66 20.56
N TYR A 41 -13.23 -3.42 19.37
CA TYR A 41 -12.10 -4.16 18.81
C TYR A 41 -11.13 -3.23 18.09
N ARG A 42 -9.91 -3.71 17.81
CA ARG A 42 -8.98 -3.05 16.89
C ARG A 42 -8.18 -4.08 16.11
N TRP A 43 -7.69 -3.66 14.95
CA TRP A 43 -6.64 -4.36 14.23
C TRP A 43 -5.29 -4.10 14.92
N VAL A 44 -4.45 -5.12 15.04
CA VAL A 44 -3.08 -5.00 15.57
C VAL A 44 -2.08 -5.61 14.61
N SER A 45 -0.92 -4.97 14.47
CA SER A 45 0.26 -5.49 13.78
C SER A 45 1.39 -5.64 14.77
N LYS A 46 2.01 -6.83 14.82
CA LYS A 46 3.11 -7.14 15.74
C LYS A 46 4.46 -6.58 15.29
N SER A 47 4.61 -6.34 13.98
CA SER A 47 5.84 -5.81 13.36
C SER A 47 5.77 -4.29 13.08
N GLY A 48 4.63 -3.66 13.37
CA GLY A 48 4.39 -2.23 13.08
C GLY A 48 3.52 -2.03 11.84
N ASN A 49 2.74 -0.95 11.88
CA ASN A 49 1.73 -0.52 10.90
C ASN A 49 0.62 -1.54 10.56
N VAL A 50 -0.61 -1.08 10.78
CA VAL A 50 -1.84 -1.59 10.18
C VAL A 50 -2.67 -0.36 9.81
N SER A 51 -3.39 -0.39 8.71
CA SER A 51 -4.00 0.81 8.10
C SER A 51 -5.13 1.43 8.94
N ASP A 52 -5.65 0.71 9.93
CA ASP A 52 -6.68 1.16 10.87
C ASP A 52 -6.38 0.68 12.31
N PRO A 53 -5.43 1.31 13.02
CA PRO A 53 -4.98 0.88 14.37
C PRO A 53 -5.93 1.34 15.49
N GLY A 54 -7.02 2.02 15.15
CA GLY A 54 -7.96 2.63 16.08
C GLY A 54 -8.89 1.61 16.75
N TRP A 55 -9.44 1.98 17.91
CA TRP A 55 -10.53 1.22 18.51
C TRP A 55 -11.84 1.50 17.74
N LYS A 56 -12.41 0.45 17.16
CA LYS A 56 -13.65 0.41 16.39
C LYS A 56 -14.77 -0.20 17.23
N THR A 57 -16.02 0.11 16.88
CA THR A 57 -17.22 -0.47 17.50
C THR A 57 -18.04 -1.22 16.46
N LEU A 58 -18.27 -2.52 16.68
CA LEU A 58 -19.10 -3.38 15.84
C LEU A 58 -20.41 -3.72 16.59
N SER A 59 -21.50 -3.07 16.20
CA SER A 59 -22.81 -3.23 16.84
C SER A 59 -23.57 -4.46 16.34
N PHE A 60 -24.11 -5.25 17.26
CA PHE A 60 -25.02 -6.37 17.01
C PHE A 60 -26.41 -6.02 17.57
N PRO A 61 -27.36 -5.56 16.76
CA PRO A 61 -28.67 -5.11 17.23
C PRO A 61 -29.62 -6.26 17.59
N SER A 62 -30.65 -5.96 18.38
CA SER A 62 -31.77 -6.87 18.66
C SER A 62 -32.42 -7.36 17.36
N GLY A 63 -32.68 -8.66 17.25
CA GLY A 63 -33.23 -9.27 16.03
C GLY A 63 -32.22 -9.43 14.88
N GLY A 64 -30.99 -8.93 15.02
CA GLY A 64 -29.89 -9.18 14.09
C GLY A 64 -29.24 -10.56 14.27
N GLY A 65 -28.38 -10.91 13.31
CA GLY A 65 -27.52 -12.10 13.41
C GLY A 65 -26.49 -11.99 14.54
N LYS A 66 -25.98 -13.15 15.00
CA LYS A 66 -24.93 -13.24 16.02
C LYS A 66 -23.50 -13.23 15.46
N THR A 67 -23.35 -13.18 14.14
CA THR A 67 -22.07 -13.21 13.45
C THR A 67 -21.96 -12.01 12.50
N LYS A 68 -20.81 -11.36 12.49
CA LYS A 68 -20.44 -10.27 11.58
C LYS A 68 -18.97 -10.39 11.19
N GLN A 69 -18.61 -9.74 10.10
CA GLN A 69 -17.25 -9.67 9.60
C GLN A 69 -16.81 -8.22 9.45
N ASP A 70 -15.50 -7.99 9.60
CA ASP A 70 -14.78 -6.76 9.24
C ASP A 70 -13.50 -7.19 8.52
N SER A 71 -13.03 -6.37 7.57
CA SER A 71 -11.83 -6.70 6.79
C SER A 71 -10.90 -5.50 6.64
N VAL A 72 -9.61 -5.78 6.52
CA VAL A 72 -8.56 -4.79 6.25
C VAL A 72 -7.56 -5.36 5.25
N THR A 73 -6.91 -4.48 4.49
CA THR A 73 -5.79 -4.83 3.61
C THR A 73 -4.50 -4.30 4.23
N ALA A 74 -3.44 -5.11 4.25
CA ALA A 74 -2.11 -4.61 4.62
C ALA A 74 -1.46 -3.94 3.41
N THR A 75 -0.97 -2.73 3.62
CA THR A 75 -0.24 -1.93 2.64
C THR A 75 1.13 -1.56 3.22
N THR A 76 2.14 -1.49 2.37
CA THR A 76 3.45 -0.90 2.72
C THR A 76 3.57 0.48 2.09
N GLU A 77 4.27 1.40 2.76
CA GLU A 77 4.65 2.72 2.23
C GLU A 77 6.02 2.68 1.54
N SER A 78 6.69 1.51 1.51
CA SER A 78 7.97 1.32 0.83
C SER A 78 7.77 1.03 -0.66
N GLU A 79 8.56 1.69 -1.50
CA GLU A 79 8.57 1.48 -2.96
C GLU A 79 9.34 0.20 -3.35
N GLU A 80 10.24 -0.29 -2.48
CA GLU A 80 11.13 -1.43 -2.71
C GLU A 80 11.33 -2.31 -1.46
N GLY A 81 11.70 -3.57 -1.66
CA GLY A 81 12.16 -4.50 -0.64
C GLY A 81 11.05 -5.35 0.01
N THR A 82 11.44 -6.24 0.92
CA THR A 82 10.51 -7.16 1.59
C THR A 82 10.09 -6.66 2.97
N PHE A 83 8.79 -6.42 3.13
CA PHE A 83 8.13 -6.14 4.41
C PHE A 83 7.41 -7.39 4.94
N GLN A 84 7.58 -7.69 6.23
CA GLN A 84 6.97 -8.84 6.88
C GLN A 84 6.22 -8.44 8.15
N GLY A 85 5.00 -8.96 8.32
CA GLY A 85 4.13 -8.61 9.43
C GLY A 85 3.29 -9.77 9.95
N GLU A 86 2.60 -9.52 11.05
CA GLU A 86 1.65 -10.44 11.67
C GLU A 86 0.44 -9.62 12.13
N ILE A 87 -0.73 -9.86 11.53
CA ILE A 87 -2.00 -9.19 11.85
C ILE A 87 -2.80 -10.03 12.85
N GLY A 88 -3.43 -9.35 13.81
CA GLY A 88 -4.38 -9.92 14.75
C GLY A 88 -5.54 -8.96 15.06
N ILE A 89 -6.50 -9.45 15.83
CA ILE A 89 -7.58 -8.65 16.43
C ILE A 89 -7.48 -8.72 17.95
N GLU A 90 -7.48 -7.55 18.59
CA GLU A 90 -7.78 -7.42 20.01
C GLU A 90 -9.24 -6.99 20.20
N VAL A 91 -9.94 -7.61 21.16
CA VAL A 91 -11.27 -7.19 21.63
C VAL A 91 -11.17 -6.80 23.11
N ARG A 92 -11.60 -5.58 23.45
CA ARG A 92 -11.64 -5.08 24.84
C ARG A 92 -13.02 -5.13 25.51
N GLY A 93 -14.06 -5.46 24.75
CA GLY A 93 -15.43 -5.52 25.25
C GLY A 93 -16.38 -6.13 24.21
N PRO A 94 -17.46 -6.83 24.61
CA PRO A 94 -17.99 -6.97 25.98
C PRO A 94 -17.28 -8.02 26.85
N VAL A 95 -16.37 -8.80 26.26
CA VAL A 95 -15.50 -9.77 26.92
C VAL A 95 -14.14 -9.64 26.25
N GLU A 96 -13.09 -9.47 27.04
CA GLU A 96 -11.73 -9.34 26.54
C GLU A 96 -11.28 -10.67 25.90
N THR A 97 -10.77 -10.61 24.67
CA THR A 97 -10.32 -11.77 23.90
C THR A 97 -9.51 -11.34 22.68
N GLU A 98 -8.71 -12.24 22.13
CA GLU A 98 -7.88 -12.02 20.95
C GLU A 98 -8.21 -13.06 19.87
N SER A 99 -7.96 -12.76 18.60
CA SER A 99 -8.01 -13.75 17.52
C SER A 99 -6.73 -14.60 17.49
N ASN A 100 -6.70 -15.60 16.61
CA ASN A 100 -5.42 -16.06 16.07
C ASN A 100 -4.74 -14.91 15.30
N SER A 101 -3.40 -14.94 15.29
CA SER A 101 -2.60 -14.15 14.36
C SER A 101 -2.59 -14.76 12.95
N VAL A 102 -2.28 -13.94 11.94
CA VAL A 102 -1.96 -14.36 10.57
C VAL A 102 -0.74 -13.58 10.09
N ALA A 103 0.33 -14.30 9.69
CA ALA A 103 1.55 -13.71 9.15
C ALA A 103 1.38 -13.35 7.66
N PHE A 104 2.15 -12.36 7.18
CA PHE A 104 2.19 -11.99 5.77
C PHE A 104 3.55 -11.41 5.36
N SER A 105 3.81 -11.43 4.05
CA SER A 105 4.99 -10.87 3.41
C SER A 105 4.59 -10.11 2.14
N VAL A 106 5.11 -8.89 1.98
CA VAL A 106 4.99 -8.08 0.75
C VAL A 106 6.40 -7.77 0.28
N THR A 107 6.77 -8.30 -0.88
CA THR A 107 8.03 -7.95 -1.57
C THR A 107 7.70 -6.97 -2.69
N CYS A 108 8.17 -5.74 -2.53
CA CYS A 108 8.17 -4.74 -3.58
C CYS A 108 9.44 -4.96 -4.44
N GLU A 109 9.23 -5.31 -5.69
CA GLU A 109 10.28 -5.42 -6.70
C GLU A 109 10.40 -4.07 -7.41
N GLU A 110 11.63 -3.56 -7.59
CA GLU A 110 11.87 -2.37 -8.41
C GLU A 110 11.37 -2.68 -9.83
N GLU A 111 10.55 -1.80 -10.42
CA GLU A 111 10.22 -1.93 -11.84
C GLU A 111 11.50 -1.69 -12.65
N ASP A 112 12.12 -2.78 -13.15
CA ASP A 112 13.13 -2.71 -14.20
C ASP A 112 12.61 -1.72 -15.28
N PRO A 113 13.29 -0.57 -15.52
CA PRO A 113 12.81 0.45 -16.43
C PRO A 113 12.84 -0.10 -17.85
N THR A 114 11.73 -0.72 -18.25
CA THR A 114 11.65 -1.56 -19.44
C THR A 114 11.63 -0.70 -20.69
N ASP A 115 12.84 -0.45 -21.22
CA ASP A 115 13.17 -0.21 -22.63
C ASP A 115 12.15 0.64 -23.42
N GLY A 116 11.77 1.79 -22.84
CA GLY A 116 10.69 2.65 -23.34
C GLY A 116 11.10 4.07 -23.73
N ALA A 117 12.35 4.47 -23.45
CA ALA A 117 12.88 5.77 -23.82
C ALA A 117 13.88 5.61 -24.97
N SER A 118 13.37 5.53 -26.20
CA SER A 118 14.18 5.77 -27.41
C SER A 118 14.73 7.18 -27.36
N SER A 119 15.93 7.32 -26.79
CA SER A 119 16.75 8.51 -26.95
C SER A 119 17.12 8.62 -28.44
N PRO A 120 16.75 9.70 -29.15
CA PRO A 120 17.49 10.11 -30.33
C PRO A 120 18.84 10.65 -29.84
N THR A 121 19.74 9.72 -29.49
CA THR A 121 21.17 10.00 -29.49
C THR A 121 21.57 10.03 -30.94
N ASP A 122 21.71 11.22 -31.51
CA ASP A 122 22.47 11.48 -32.73
C ASP A 122 23.88 11.97 -32.32
N PRO A 123 24.93 11.12 -32.38
CA PRO A 123 26.30 11.53 -32.12
C PRO A 123 27.17 11.54 -33.39
N ALA A 124 27.93 12.63 -33.59
CA ALA A 124 29.09 12.75 -34.47
C ALA A 124 28.81 12.70 -36.01
N ASP A 125 29.59 13.32 -36.91
CA ASP A 125 30.79 14.16 -36.77
C ASP A 125 30.93 15.14 -37.97
N GLU A 126 31.95 16.00 -37.98
CA GLU A 126 32.22 17.09 -38.96
C GLU A 126 32.88 16.55 -40.30
N PRO A 127 33.48 17.32 -41.27
CA PRO A 127 33.79 18.78 -41.35
C PRO A 127 33.77 19.52 -42.73
N GLY A 128 34.02 20.84 -42.69
CA GLY A 128 34.61 21.68 -43.77
C GLY A 128 33.65 22.32 -44.80
N ASP A 129 33.99 23.41 -45.53
CA ASP A 129 35.04 24.45 -45.42
C ASP A 129 34.65 25.67 -46.31
N SER A 130 35.05 26.90 -45.92
CA SER A 130 35.27 28.14 -46.72
C SER A 130 34.39 28.49 -47.96
N ALA A 131 33.91 29.72 -48.20
CA ALA A 131 34.12 31.06 -47.62
C ALA A 131 32.86 31.95 -47.90
N LEU A 132 32.77 33.30 -47.93
CA LEU A 132 33.74 34.42 -47.96
C LEU A 132 33.08 35.70 -47.34
N ALA A 133 33.43 36.91 -47.80
CA ALA A 133 33.05 38.23 -47.22
C ALA A 133 32.75 39.28 -48.34
N PRO A 134 32.57 40.61 -48.12
CA PRO A 134 32.53 41.40 -46.87
C PRO A 134 31.43 42.51 -46.80
N GLY A 135 31.39 43.31 -45.71
CA GLY A 135 30.86 44.69 -45.75
C GLY A 135 30.23 45.28 -44.48
N GLY A 136 31.01 46.03 -43.67
CA GLY A 136 30.48 47.06 -42.75
C GLY A 136 30.29 48.41 -43.48
N PRO A 137 29.45 49.35 -42.99
CA PRO A 137 29.73 50.20 -41.81
C PRO A 137 28.48 50.41 -40.91
N GLY A 138 28.43 51.20 -39.82
CA GLY A 138 29.43 51.97 -39.06
C GLY A 138 28.83 53.26 -38.44
N LEU A 139 28.91 53.41 -37.09
CA LEU A 139 28.60 54.61 -36.28
C LEU A 139 27.12 55.09 -36.29
N ARG A 140 26.56 55.82 -35.30
CA ARG A 140 27.13 56.81 -34.35
C ARG A 140 26.43 56.75 -32.95
N PRO A 141 26.73 57.63 -31.96
CA PRO A 141 26.64 57.29 -30.53
C PRO A 141 25.50 57.97 -29.73
N ARG A 142 25.58 57.75 -28.41
CA ARG A 142 24.75 58.31 -27.32
C ARG A 142 24.84 59.84 -27.24
N SER A 143 23.79 60.46 -26.69
CA SER A 143 23.77 61.75 -25.99
C SER A 143 22.70 61.70 -24.91
#